data_AF-A0AAE5QDV4-F1
#
_entry.id   AF-A0AAE5QDV4-F1
#
_cell.length_a   1.000
_cell.length_b   1.000
_cell.length_c   1.000
_cell.angle_alpha   90.00
_cell.angle_beta   90.00
_cell.angle_gamma   90.00
#
_symmetry.space_group_name_H-M   'P 1'
#
loop_
_entity.id
_entity.type
_entity.pdbx_description
1 polymer ?
#
loop_
_entity_poly.entity_id
_entity_poly.type
_entity_poly.pdbx_seq_one_letter_code
_entity_poly.pdbx_strand_id
1 'polypeptide(L)'
;MVKIGIITDYANAQLIKSFLNMKKILLFIILAVALLSFKKLEKNGSKEKLTETELKSIKENYNWISKEFLIINFRMPKSSCHYNNYSDLKKSSTWWTSYYAKMKLVNVHNVFVYSDKKKAKKIIDSKAHFEDVNSFILNNFFSRSKACYGIVVVNESGEFKKKAGEYTQENILELINSLK
;
A
#
# COMPACT_ATOMS: atom_id res chain seq x y z
N MET A 1 28.53 -13.53 72.58
CA MET A 1 27.27 -13.00 72.01
C MET A 1 27.55 -12.35 70.65
N VAL A 2 27.99 -13.10 69.63
CA VAL A 2 28.28 -12.58 68.26
C VAL A 2 28.11 -13.74 67.28
N LYS A 3 26.88 -14.10 66.92
CA LYS A 3 26.64 -15.13 65.87
C LYS A 3 25.37 -14.93 65.04
N ILE A 4 24.55 -13.92 65.37
CA ILE A 4 23.27 -13.66 64.69
C ILE A 4 23.43 -12.64 63.54
N GLY A 5 24.36 -11.67 63.65
CA GLY A 5 24.52 -10.60 62.63
C GLY A 5 25.16 -11.03 61.30
N ILE A 6 26.00 -12.06 61.27
CA ILE A 6 26.71 -12.49 60.05
C ILE A 6 25.79 -13.27 59.08
N ILE A 7 24.77 -13.96 59.62
CA ILE A 7 23.86 -14.79 58.81
C ILE A 7 22.85 -13.92 58.05
N THR A 8 22.42 -12.81 58.64
CA THR A 8 21.49 -11.85 58.01
C THR A 8 22.11 -11.12 56.82
N ASP A 9 23.41 -10.81 56.86
CA ASP A 9 24.09 -10.11 55.77
C ASP A 9 24.31 -11.02 54.54
N TYR A 10 24.60 -12.30 54.77
CA TYR A 10 24.80 -13.26 53.68
C TYR A 10 23.48 -13.57 52.93
N ALA A 11 22.39 -13.77 53.67
CA ALA A 11 21.07 -14.02 53.09
C ALA A 11 20.57 -12.81 52.26
N ASN A 12 20.80 -11.59 52.76
CA ASN A 12 20.46 -10.36 52.04
C ASN A 12 21.32 -10.18 50.78
N ALA A 13 22.61 -10.48 50.83
CA ALA A 13 23.48 -10.43 49.64
C ALA A 13 23.04 -11.43 48.56
N GLN A 14 22.60 -12.63 48.95
CA GLN A 14 22.13 -13.67 48.02
C GLN A 14 20.79 -13.28 47.37
N LEU A 15 19.88 -12.66 48.12
CA LEU A 15 18.61 -12.11 47.62
C LEU A 15 18.84 -10.96 46.62
N ILE A 16 19.74 -10.03 46.94
CA ILE A 16 20.09 -8.91 46.04
C ILE A 16 20.73 -9.43 44.74
N LYS A 17 21.61 -10.44 44.82
CA LYS A 17 22.23 -11.07 43.65
C LYS A 17 21.20 -11.78 42.76
N SER A 18 20.25 -12.50 43.37
CA SER A 18 19.13 -13.15 42.65
C SER A 18 18.24 -12.11 41.94
N PHE A 19 17.91 -11.01 42.62
CA PHE A 19 17.11 -9.92 42.06
C PHE A 19 17.81 -9.20 40.90
N LEU A 20 19.13 -8.95 41.02
CA LEU A 20 19.94 -8.39 39.95
C LEU A 20 20.02 -9.32 38.72
N ASN A 21 20.11 -10.64 38.93
CA ASN A 21 20.12 -11.62 37.85
C ASN A 21 18.76 -11.70 37.14
N MET A 22 17.64 -11.65 37.87
CA MET A 22 16.29 -11.61 37.26
C MET A 22 16.08 -10.36 36.42
N LYS A 23 16.56 -9.19 36.86
CA LYS A 23 16.50 -7.94 36.08
C LYS A 23 17.27 -8.03 34.76
N LYS A 24 18.45 -8.68 34.77
CA LYS A 24 19.23 -8.90 33.55
C LYS A 24 18.50 -9.83 32.58
N ILE A 25 17.90 -10.92 33.07
CA ILE A 25 17.12 -11.85 32.24
C ILE A 25 15.91 -11.14 31.62
N LEU A 26 15.18 -10.33 32.40
CA LEU A 26 14.04 -9.57 31.89
C LEU A 26 14.45 -8.56 30.80
N LEU A 27 15.60 -7.88 30.98
CA LEU A 27 16.15 -6.97 29.99
C LEU A 27 16.50 -7.71 28.68
N PHE A 28 17.10 -8.91 28.77
CA PHE A 28 17.40 -9.73 27.59
C PHE A 28 16.14 -10.21 26.87
N ILE A 29 15.07 -10.54 27.59
CA ILE A 29 13.78 -10.94 26.98
C ILE A 29 13.15 -9.76 26.24
N ILE A 30 13.12 -8.56 26.85
CA ILE A 30 12.59 -7.35 26.20
C ILE A 30 13.41 -7.01 24.94
N LEU A 31 14.74 -7.13 25.01
CA LEU A 31 15.61 -6.88 23.86
C LEU A 31 15.41 -7.91 22.75
N ALA A 32 15.21 -9.19 23.08
CA ALA A 32 14.92 -10.24 22.11
C ALA A 32 13.56 -10.04 21.42
N VAL A 33 12.53 -9.64 22.15
CA VAL A 33 11.21 -9.31 21.58
C VAL A 33 11.26 -8.06 20.71
N ALA A 34 12.07 -7.06 21.10
CA ALA A 34 12.31 -5.88 20.28
C ALA A 34 13.01 -6.24 18.96
N LEU A 35 14.05 -7.10 18.99
CA LEU A 35 14.76 -7.54 17.79
C LEU A 35 13.89 -8.41 16.87
N LEU A 36 12.98 -9.21 17.41
CA LEU A 36 12.01 -9.98 16.62
C LEU A 36 10.96 -9.08 15.93
N SER A 37 10.69 -7.89 16.48
CA SER A 37 9.74 -6.93 15.90
C SER A 37 10.29 -6.16 14.69
N PHE A 38 11.60 -6.26 14.41
CA PHE A 38 12.26 -5.53 13.31
C PHE A 38 12.67 -6.40 12.10
N LYS A 39 12.26 -7.68 12.01
CA LYS A 39 12.36 -8.41 10.72
C LYS A 39 11.18 -8.09 9.81
N LYS A 40 11.09 -6.83 9.37
CA LYS A 40 10.29 -6.50 8.19
C LYS A 40 11.17 -6.75 6.97
N LEU A 41 10.90 -7.85 6.27
CA LEU A 41 11.43 -8.04 4.92
C LEU A 41 11.05 -6.79 4.10
N GLU A 42 12.02 -5.94 3.81
CA GLU A 42 12.01 -5.24 2.53
C GLU A 42 12.06 -6.32 1.47
N LYS A 43 10.90 -6.63 0.89
CA LYS A 43 10.77 -7.57 -0.21
C LYS A 43 11.28 -6.88 -1.48
N ASN A 44 12.55 -6.50 -1.49
CA ASN A 44 13.27 -6.11 -2.68
C ASN A 44 13.47 -7.38 -3.51
N GLY A 45 12.59 -7.62 -4.49
CA GLY A 45 12.86 -8.58 -5.57
C GLY A 45 11.73 -9.50 -6.00
N SER A 46 10.64 -9.67 -5.24
CA SER A 46 9.50 -10.42 -5.79
C SER A 46 8.60 -9.47 -6.57
N LYS A 47 8.43 -9.68 -7.88
CA LYS A 47 7.34 -9.06 -8.64
C LYS A 47 6.02 -9.31 -7.88
N GLU A 48 5.33 -8.25 -7.49
CA GLU A 48 4.00 -8.39 -6.87
C GLU A 48 3.05 -8.89 -7.95
N LYS A 49 2.23 -9.89 -7.62
CA LYS A 49 1.34 -10.56 -8.56
C LYS A 49 -0.03 -10.77 -7.93
N LEU A 50 -1.07 -10.48 -8.71
CA LEU A 50 -2.45 -10.76 -8.35
C LEU A 50 -2.70 -12.27 -8.40
N THR A 51 -3.57 -12.73 -7.52
CA THR A 51 -4.19 -14.05 -7.66
C THR A 51 -5.05 -14.10 -8.92
N GLU A 52 -5.37 -15.29 -9.40
CA GLU A 52 -6.22 -15.47 -10.58
C GLU A 52 -7.60 -14.84 -10.40
N THR A 53 -8.19 -14.97 -9.20
CA THR A 53 -9.49 -14.37 -8.85
C THR A 53 -9.42 -12.85 -8.87
N GLU A 54 -8.36 -12.26 -8.33
CA GLU A 54 -8.14 -10.81 -8.35
C GLU A 54 -7.95 -10.30 -9.78
N LEU A 55 -7.14 -10.98 -10.59
CA LEU A 55 -6.92 -10.63 -11.99
C LEU A 55 -8.21 -10.72 -12.80
N LYS A 56 -9.00 -11.79 -12.61
CA LYS A 56 -10.31 -11.94 -13.23
C LYS A 56 -11.26 -10.80 -12.84
N SER A 57 -11.33 -10.49 -11.55
CA SER A 57 -12.15 -9.39 -11.02
C SER A 57 -11.76 -8.04 -11.63
N ILE A 58 -10.46 -7.73 -11.73
CA ILE A 58 -9.99 -6.50 -12.39
C ILE A 58 -10.39 -6.48 -13.87
N LYS A 59 -10.22 -7.60 -14.59
CA LYS A 59 -10.56 -7.68 -16.02
C LYS A 59 -12.04 -7.41 -16.26
N GLU A 60 -12.90 -8.00 -15.45
CA GLU A 60 -14.35 -7.85 -15.53
C GLU A 60 -14.82 -6.45 -15.11
N ASN A 61 -14.37 -5.96 -13.95
CA ASN A 61 -14.86 -4.69 -13.40
C ASN A 61 -14.44 -3.45 -14.20
N TYR A 62 -13.33 -3.53 -14.92
CA TYR A 62 -12.75 -2.39 -15.65
C TYR A 62 -12.73 -2.58 -17.17
N ASN A 63 -13.47 -3.55 -17.68
CA ASN A 63 -13.59 -3.84 -19.11
C ASN A 63 -12.23 -4.00 -19.81
N TRP A 64 -11.27 -4.64 -19.13
CA TRP A 64 -9.92 -4.82 -19.65
C TRP A 64 -9.86 -6.07 -20.53
N ILE A 65 -10.09 -5.85 -21.83
CA ILE A 65 -10.17 -6.90 -22.85
C ILE A 65 -9.00 -6.74 -23.83
N SER A 66 -8.17 -7.79 -23.97
CA SER A 66 -7.17 -7.94 -25.03
C SER A 66 -6.13 -6.80 -25.13
N LYS A 67 -5.76 -6.19 -24.00
CA LYS A 67 -4.65 -5.23 -23.90
C LYS A 67 -3.57 -5.78 -22.98
N GLU A 68 -2.31 -5.49 -23.31
CA GLU A 68 -1.14 -6.00 -22.59
C GLU A 68 -1.04 -5.41 -21.18
N PHE A 69 -1.35 -4.12 -21.03
CA PHE A 69 -1.30 -3.41 -19.76
C PHE A 69 -2.63 -2.74 -19.40
N LEU A 70 -2.93 -2.72 -18.11
CA LEU A 70 -3.95 -1.87 -17.51
C LEU A 70 -3.28 -0.83 -16.63
N ILE A 71 -3.62 0.44 -16.86
CA ILE A 71 -3.28 1.55 -15.98
C ILE A 71 -4.52 1.95 -15.19
N ILE A 72 -4.41 1.95 -13.87
CA ILE A 72 -5.48 2.33 -12.94
C ILE A 72 -5.06 3.60 -12.20
N ASN A 73 -5.73 4.71 -12.50
CA ASN A 73 -5.57 5.99 -11.81
C ASN A 73 -6.58 6.06 -10.66
N PHE A 74 -6.12 5.86 -9.43
CA PHE A 74 -7.00 5.80 -8.25
C PHE A 74 -7.10 7.16 -7.56
N ARG A 75 -8.30 7.52 -7.08
CA ARG A 75 -8.51 8.74 -6.27
C ARG A 75 -9.65 8.66 -5.26
N MET A 76 -9.45 9.34 -4.13
CA MET A 76 -10.41 9.43 -3.01
C MET A 76 -10.89 10.87 -2.76
N PRO A 77 -12.13 11.08 -2.26
CA PRO A 77 -12.67 12.40 -1.96
C PRO A 77 -12.08 13.03 -0.69
N LYS A 78 -12.30 14.34 -0.48
CA LYS A 78 -11.84 15.08 0.73
C LYS A 78 -12.25 14.43 2.06
N SER A 79 -13.40 13.77 2.12
CA SER A 79 -13.84 13.10 3.36
C SER A 79 -12.87 12.02 3.85
N SER A 80 -11.98 11.56 2.97
CA SER A 80 -10.97 10.55 3.28
C SER A 80 -9.54 11.08 3.06
N CYS A 81 -9.39 12.39 2.80
CA CYS A 81 -8.16 12.99 2.29
C CYS A 81 -7.92 14.44 2.74
N HIS A 82 -6.65 14.79 2.90
CA HIS A 82 -6.26 16.18 3.23
C HIS A 82 -6.65 17.17 2.11
N TYR A 83 -6.61 16.74 0.85
CA TYR A 83 -7.01 17.52 -0.31
C TYR A 83 -8.30 16.99 -0.94
N ASN A 84 -9.07 17.90 -1.56
CA ASN A 84 -10.26 17.49 -2.31
C ASN A 84 -9.90 17.07 -3.73
N ASN A 85 -9.56 15.79 -3.93
CA ASN A 85 -9.27 15.25 -5.26
C ASN A 85 -10.52 15.16 -6.18
N TYR A 86 -11.69 15.58 -5.67
CA TYR A 86 -13.00 15.52 -6.32
C TYR A 86 -13.60 16.93 -6.54
N SER A 87 -12.85 18.01 -6.30
CA SER A 87 -13.37 19.38 -6.38
C SER A 87 -13.94 19.75 -7.76
N ASP A 88 -13.28 19.31 -8.85
CA ASP A 88 -13.77 19.50 -10.21
C ASP A 88 -13.41 18.28 -11.08
N LEU A 89 -14.19 17.22 -10.92
CA LEU A 89 -13.97 15.96 -11.62
C LEU A 89 -14.02 16.09 -13.14
N LYS A 90 -14.85 17.01 -13.67
CA LYS A 90 -14.98 17.22 -15.12
C LYS A 90 -13.71 17.86 -15.67
N LYS A 91 -13.23 18.95 -15.06
CA LYS A 91 -11.97 19.58 -15.44
C LYS A 91 -10.79 18.63 -15.28
N SER A 92 -10.75 17.84 -14.20
CA SER A 92 -9.72 16.82 -14.03
C SER A 92 -9.76 15.77 -15.14
N SER A 93 -10.94 15.29 -15.55
CA SER A 93 -11.09 14.32 -16.65
C SER A 93 -10.52 14.88 -17.96
N THR A 94 -10.82 16.15 -18.29
CA THR A 94 -10.25 16.82 -19.45
C THR A 94 -8.72 16.97 -19.33
N TRP A 95 -8.21 17.37 -18.17
CA TRP A 95 -6.77 17.47 -17.94
C TRP A 95 -6.06 16.13 -18.13
N TRP A 96 -6.62 15.05 -17.59
CA TRP A 96 -6.09 13.69 -17.73
C TRP A 96 -6.08 13.23 -19.19
N THR A 97 -7.10 13.57 -19.96
CA THR A 97 -7.14 13.28 -21.41
C THR A 97 -5.94 13.93 -22.10
N SER A 98 -5.70 15.22 -21.86
CA SER A 98 -4.55 15.95 -22.40
C SER A 98 -3.20 15.46 -21.87
N TYR A 99 -3.16 14.99 -20.62
CA TYR A 99 -1.97 14.42 -20.01
C TYR A 99 -1.57 13.12 -20.73
N TYR A 100 -2.48 12.16 -20.84
CA TYR A 100 -2.19 10.88 -21.49
C TYR A 100 -2.03 10.99 -23.01
N ALA A 101 -2.67 11.96 -23.68
CA ALA A 101 -2.53 12.17 -25.12
C ALA A 101 -1.08 12.48 -25.57
N LYS A 102 -0.25 12.99 -24.67
CA LYS A 102 1.18 13.25 -24.95
C LYS A 102 2.04 11.99 -24.89
N MET A 103 1.52 10.94 -24.26
CA MET A 103 2.23 9.68 -24.09
C MET A 103 1.89 8.76 -25.26
N LYS A 104 2.90 8.31 -26.02
CA LYS A 104 2.73 7.31 -27.09
C LYS A 104 2.59 5.90 -26.51
N LEU A 105 1.51 5.68 -25.76
CA LEU A 105 1.21 4.39 -25.13
C LEU A 105 0.56 3.44 -26.14
N VAL A 106 1.11 2.23 -26.28
CA VAL A 106 0.61 1.17 -27.17
C VAL A 106 0.13 0.00 -26.33
N ASN A 107 -0.98 -0.64 -26.72
CA ASN A 107 -1.56 -1.80 -26.03
C ASN A 107 -1.88 -1.59 -24.54
N VAL A 108 -2.23 -0.36 -24.18
CA VAL A 108 -2.63 0.03 -22.83
C VAL A 108 -4.14 0.26 -22.77
N HIS A 109 -4.80 -0.27 -21.74
CA HIS A 109 -6.10 0.18 -21.27
C HIS A 109 -5.90 1.13 -20.09
N ASN A 110 -6.39 2.37 -20.18
CA ASN A 110 -6.19 3.38 -19.14
C ASN A 110 -7.53 3.75 -18.52
N VAL A 111 -7.66 3.58 -17.20
CA VAL A 111 -8.89 3.81 -16.46
C VAL A 111 -8.68 4.70 -15.24
N PHE A 112 -9.74 5.39 -14.85
CA PHE A 112 -9.81 6.24 -13.66
C PHE A 112 -10.80 5.61 -12.68
N VAL A 113 -10.33 5.29 -11.49
CA VAL A 113 -11.11 4.60 -10.46
C VAL A 113 -11.36 5.50 -9.24
N TYR A 114 -12.62 5.56 -8.83
CA TYR A 114 -13.12 6.45 -7.79
C TYR A 114 -13.57 5.65 -6.56
N SER A 115 -12.97 5.92 -5.40
CA SER A 115 -13.34 5.26 -4.15
C SER A 115 -14.79 5.55 -3.69
N ASP A 116 -15.39 6.66 -4.15
CA ASP A 116 -16.76 7.04 -3.78
C ASP A 116 -17.63 7.25 -5.03
N LYS A 117 -18.39 6.21 -5.40
CA LYS A 117 -19.33 6.23 -6.53
C LYS A 117 -20.36 7.36 -6.43
N LYS A 118 -20.90 7.61 -5.23
CA LYS A 118 -21.98 8.60 -5.06
C LYS A 118 -21.48 10.00 -5.42
N LYS A 119 -20.26 10.33 -4.99
CA LYS A 119 -19.63 11.62 -5.31
C LYS A 119 -19.12 11.71 -6.75
N ALA A 120 -18.71 10.58 -7.33
CA ALA A 120 -18.19 10.50 -8.70
C ALA A 120 -19.26 10.25 -9.77
N LYS A 121 -20.53 10.03 -9.41
CA LYS A 121 -21.61 9.56 -10.30
C LYS A 121 -21.69 10.30 -11.64
N LYS A 122 -21.45 11.61 -11.67
CA LYS A 122 -21.56 12.44 -12.89
C LYS A 122 -20.48 12.17 -13.94
N ILE A 123 -19.36 11.57 -13.56
CA ILE A 123 -18.24 11.28 -14.47
C ILE A 123 -18.03 9.79 -14.72
N ILE A 124 -18.71 8.91 -13.98
CA ILE A 124 -18.62 7.46 -14.19
C ILE A 124 -19.34 7.15 -15.50
N ASP A 125 -18.62 6.50 -16.42
CA ASP A 125 -19.10 6.22 -17.78
C ASP A 125 -18.94 4.73 -18.16
N SER A 126 -18.38 3.91 -17.28
CA SER A 126 -18.11 2.48 -17.50
C SER A 126 -17.24 2.19 -18.74
N LYS A 127 -16.50 3.19 -19.24
CA LYS A 127 -15.57 3.07 -20.37
C LYS A 127 -14.15 3.41 -19.95
N ALA A 128 -13.96 4.59 -19.38
CA ALA A 128 -12.68 5.06 -18.85
C ALA A 128 -12.78 5.46 -17.39
N HIS A 129 -13.99 5.68 -16.86
CA HIS A 129 -14.23 6.16 -15.51
C HIS A 129 -15.14 5.18 -14.75
N PHE A 130 -14.62 4.60 -13.65
CA PHE A 130 -15.24 3.47 -12.94
C PHE A 130 -15.27 3.68 -11.43
N GLU A 131 -16.26 3.12 -10.74
CA GLU A 131 -16.19 3.03 -9.28
C GLU A 131 -15.14 2.00 -8.83
N ASP A 132 -14.62 2.18 -7.62
CA ASP A 132 -13.83 1.15 -6.94
C ASP A 132 -14.76 0.07 -6.38
N VAL A 133 -15.07 -0.93 -7.19
CA VAL A 133 -15.99 -2.03 -6.84
C VAL A 133 -15.50 -2.72 -5.56
N ASN A 134 -16.35 -2.76 -4.53
CA ASN A 134 -16.05 -3.34 -3.22
C ASN A 134 -14.77 -2.80 -2.57
N SER A 135 -14.38 -1.55 -2.88
CA SER A 135 -13.13 -0.92 -2.40
C SER A 135 -11.87 -1.74 -2.73
N PHE A 136 -11.91 -2.51 -3.82
CA PHE A 136 -10.86 -3.45 -4.20
C PHE A 136 -9.51 -2.76 -4.39
N ILE A 137 -9.47 -1.65 -5.16
CA ILE A 137 -8.24 -0.92 -5.46
C ILE A 137 -7.67 -0.32 -4.18
N LEU A 138 -8.52 0.31 -3.37
CA LEU A 138 -8.11 0.86 -2.08
C LEU A 138 -7.49 -0.21 -1.19
N ASN A 139 -8.19 -1.33 -0.99
CA ASN A 139 -7.80 -2.34 -0.01
C ASN A 139 -6.51 -3.07 -0.42
N ASN A 140 -6.39 -3.43 -1.70
CA ASN A 140 -5.25 -4.21 -2.20
C ASN A 140 -4.01 -3.35 -2.45
N PHE A 141 -4.16 -2.10 -2.88
CA PHE A 141 -3.02 -1.31 -3.34
C PHE A 141 -2.65 -0.16 -2.39
N PHE A 142 -3.61 0.53 -1.78
CA PHE A 142 -3.36 1.83 -1.13
C PHE A 142 -3.70 1.90 0.37
N SER A 143 -4.28 0.84 0.95
CA SER A 143 -4.66 0.77 2.37
C SER A 143 -3.50 1.06 3.33
N ARG A 144 -2.29 0.57 3.01
CA ARG A 144 -1.10 0.74 3.85
C ARG A 144 -0.40 2.09 3.70
N SER A 145 -0.50 2.72 2.54
CA SER A 145 0.20 3.99 2.27
C SER A 145 -0.55 5.21 2.77
N LYS A 146 -1.82 5.07 3.19
CA LYS A 146 -2.75 6.18 3.46
C LYS A 146 -2.82 7.18 2.29
N ALA A 147 -2.49 6.72 1.09
CA ALA A 147 -2.41 7.58 -0.08
C ALA A 147 -3.82 7.85 -0.61
N CYS A 148 -4.09 9.12 -0.83
CA CYS A 148 -5.36 9.62 -1.32
C CYS A 148 -5.60 9.40 -2.81
N TYR A 149 -4.51 9.16 -3.52
CA TYR A 149 -4.48 8.93 -4.95
C TYR A 149 -3.18 8.21 -5.29
N GLY A 150 -3.14 7.65 -6.48
CA GLY A 150 -1.97 6.95 -6.97
C GLY A 150 -2.26 6.25 -8.29
N ILE A 151 -1.32 5.44 -8.70
CA ILE A 151 -1.38 4.68 -9.94
C ILE A 151 -0.99 3.23 -9.68
N VAL A 152 -1.68 2.31 -10.35
CA VAL A 152 -1.32 0.89 -10.45
C VAL A 152 -1.20 0.55 -11.93
N VAL A 153 -0.14 -0.15 -12.30
CA VAL A 153 0.04 -0.73 -13.64
C VAL A 153 0.06 -2.24 -13.46
N VAL A 154 -0.76 -2.95 -14.24
CA VAL A 154 -0.90 -4.40 -14.22
C VAL A 154 -0.66 -4.94 -15.63
N ASN A 155 0.14 -6.00 -15.78
CA ASN A 155 0.30 -6.71 -17.06
C ASN A 155 -0.69 -7.87 -17.18
N GLU A 156 -0.84 -8.41 -18.39
CA GLU A 156 -1.85 -9.45 -18.69
C GLU A 156 -1.76 -10.71 -17.82
N SER A 157 -0.57 -11.00 -17.29
CA SER A 157 -0.28 -12.13 -16.40
C SER A 157 -0.63 -11.86 -14.93
N GLY A 158 -1.03 -10.63 -14.60
CA GLY A 158 -1.38 -10.18 -13.26
C GLY A 158 -0.21 -9.66 -12.43
N GLU A 159 1.00 -9.53 -12.99
CA GLU A 159 2.09 -8.83 -12.31
C GLU A 159 1.78 -7.34 -12.29
N PHE A 160 2.12 -6.68 -11.18
CA PHE A 160 1.81 -5.27 -11.02
C PHE A 160 2.90 -4.48 -10.32
N LYS A 161 2.86 -3.16 -10.57
CA LYS A 161 3.60 -2.14 -9.84
C LYS A 161 2.67 -0.98 -9.53
N LYS A 162 2.98 -0.26 -8.46
CA LYS A 162 2.17 0.87 -8.01
C LYS A 162 3.03 2.01 -7.52
N LYS A 163 2.48 3.21 -7.59
CA LYS A 163 3.03 4.40 -6.97
C LYS A 163 1.91 5.15 -6.23
N ALA A 164 2.16 5.41 -4.95
CA ALA A 164 1.28 6.20 -4.10
C ALA A 164 1.60 7.68 -4.26
N GLY A 165 0.57 8.53 -4.27
CA GLY A 165 0.71 9.97 -4.38
C GLY A 165 0.97 10.44 -5.82
N GLU A 166 1.72 11.53 -5.94
CA GLU A 166 1.98 12.19 -7.22
C GLU A 166 2.86 11.32 -8.12
N TYR A 167 2.60 11.38 -9.43
CA TYR A 167 3.37 10.67 -10.44
C TYR A 167 3.44 11.49 -11.73
N THR A 168 4.56 11.34 -12.43
CA THR A 168 4.80 11.97 -13.75
C THR A 168 4.64 10.96 -14.88
N GLN A 169 4.78 11.39 -16.13
CA GLN A 169 4.67 10.51 -17.29
C GLN A 169 5.83 9.52 -17.31
N GLU A 170 7.02 9.97 -16.91
CA GLU A 170 8.22 9.15 -16.76
C GLU A 170 7.97 8.02 -15.76
N ASN A 171 7.33 8.31 -14.62
CA ASN A 171 6.99 7.25 -13.67
C ASN A 171 6.05 6.21 -14.25
N ILE A 172 5.09 6.60 -15.09
CA ILE A 172 4.19 5.64 -15.74
C ILE A 172 4.98 4.74 -16.69
N LEU A 173 5.88 5.33 -17.49
CA LEU A 173 6.73 4.58 -18.42
C LEU A 173 7.67 3.64 -17.68
N GLU A 174 8.25 4.06 -16.55
CA GLU A 174 9.07 3.21 -15.68
C GLU A 174 8.28 2.01 -15.16
N LEU A 175 7.06 2.24 -14.66
CA LEU A 175 6.20 1.16 -14.16
C LEU A 175 5.87 0.15 -15.27
N ILE A 176 5.49 0.62 -16.46
CA ILE A 176 5.21 -0.25 -17.63
C ILE A 176 6.47 -1.03 -18.02
N ASN A 177 7.61 -0.36 -18.18
CA ASN A 177 8.84 -1.00 -18.62
C ASN A 177 9.35 -2.04 -17.62
N SER A 178 9.08 -1.88 -16.33
CA SER A 178 9.44 -2.86 -15.30
C SER A 178 8.55 -4.11 -15.29
N LEU A 179 7.45 -4.11 -16.06
CA LEU A 179 6.47 -5.20 -16.17
C LEU A 179 6.46 -5.87 -17.53
N LYS A 180 7.29 -5.40 -18.47
CA LYS A 180 7.65 -6.15 -19.69
C LYS A 180 8.56 -7.32 -19.33
#